data_AF-A0A3L6SU03-F1
#
_entry.id   AF-A0A3L6SU03-F1
#
_cell.length_a   1.000
_cell.length_b   1.000
_cell.length_c   1.000
_cell.angle_alpha   90.00
_cell.angle_beta   90.00
_cell.angle_gamma   90.00
#
_symmetry.space_group_name_H-M   'P 1'
#
loop_
_entity.id
_entity.type
_entity.pdbx_description
1 polymer ?
#
loop_
_entity_poly.entity_id
_entity_poly.type
_entity_poly.pdbx_seq_one_letter_code
_entity_poly.pdbx_strand_id
1 'polypeptide(L)'
;MDDMHTVVVKKNPCAHDFSSTRRKKKVKNATKHWVCVKVKDWLIDDGTLTARVLQRKLKEHYKVSVHCKRVWMGKELALRTIASTICIDLKHKLRVLALAA
;
A
#
# COMPACT_ATOMS: atom_id res chain seq x y z
N MET A 1 55.36 -8.22 -2.40
CA MET A 1 53.91 -8.21 -2.66
C MET A 1 53.30 -7.55 -1.45
N ASP A 2 53.36 -6.24 -1.55
CA ASP A 2 53.19 -5.24 -0.52
C ASP A 2 51.70 -4.98 -0.22
N ASP A 3 51.48 -4.19 0.83
CA ASP A 3 50.28 -3.38 1.07
C ASP A 3 49.12 -3.99 1.87
N MET A 4 49.39 -4.32 3.14
CA MET A 4 48.35 -4.32 4.18
C MET A 4 48.06 -2.89 4.66
N HIS A 5 47.29 -2.14 3.88
CA HIS A 5 46.77 -0.83 4.28
C HIS A 5 45.74 -1.01 5.42
N THR A 6 46.14 -0.64 6.64
CA THR A 6 45.25 -0.69 7.80
C THR A 6 44.38 0.57 7.84
N VAL A 7 43.08 0.43 7.56
CA VAL A 7 42.12 1.55 7.61
C VAL A 7 41.68 1.81 9.04
N VAL A 8 42.13 2.93 9.62
CA VAL A 8 41.70 3.36 10.97
C VAL A 8 40.42 4.19 10.86
N VAL A 9 39.28 3.60 11.23
CA VAL A 9 37.98 4.29 11.22
C VAL A 9 37.78 5.05 12.54
N LYS A 10 37.86 6.38 12.50
CA LYS A 10 37.54 7.25 13.64
C LYS A 10 36.02 7.42 13.75
N LYS A 11 35.40 6.83 14.76
CA LYS A 11 33.96 6.99 15.03
C LYS A 11 33.69 8.45 15.43
N ASN A 12 32.78 9.10 14.72
CA ASN A 12 32.31 10.43 15.08
C ASN A 12 31.60 10.39 16.45
N PRO A 13 32.07 11.14 17.46
CA PRO A 13 31.53 11.09 18.83
C PRO A 13 30.18 11.80 18.97
N CYS A 14 29.76 12.60 17.98
CA CYS A 14 28.46 13.26 18.03
C CYS A 14 27.36 12.25 17.69
N ALA A 15 26.48 12.01 18.66
CA ALA A 15 25.27 11.22 18.46
C ALA A 15 24.41 11.87 17.36
N HIS A 16 24.44 11.27 16.17
CA HIS A 16 23.61 11.71 15.07
C HIS A 16 22.20 11.14 15.26
N ASP A 17 21.23 11.95 15.69
CA ASP A 17 19.82 11.56 15.63
C ASP A 17 19.34 11.65 14.17
N PHE A 18 19.57 10.59 13.42
CA PHE A 18 19.12 10.52 12.03
C PHE A 18 17.58 10.42 12.02
N SER A 19 16.89 11.31 11.32
CA SER A 19 15.42 11.26 11.09
C SER A 19 14.89 9.85 10.71
N SER A 20 15.73 9.02 10.11
CA SER A 20 15.44 7.63 9.75
C SER A 20 15.21 6.71 10.94
N THR A 21 15.84 6.91 12.11
CA THR A 21 15.58 6.10 13.33
C THR A 21 14.21 6.42 13.94
N ARG A 22 13.74 7.67 13.87
CA ARG A 22 12.39 8.07 14.32
C ARG A 22 11.25 7.36 13.57
N ARG A 23 11.52 6.85 12.36
CA ARG A 23 10.54 6.13 11.54
C ARG A 23 10.49 4.62 11.77
N LYS A 24 11.34 4.03 12.64
CA LYS A 24 11.40 2.57 12.86
C LYS A 24 10.07 1.93 13.33
N LYS A 25 9.17 2.69 13.97
CA LYS A 25 7.85 2.19 14.43
C LYS A 25 6.69 2.45 13.45
N LYS A 26 6.88 3.28 12.41
CA LYS A 26 5.88 3.44 11.34
C LYS A 26 6.14 2.32 10.34
N VAL A 27 5.23 1.35 10.27
CA VAL A 27 5.23 0.28 9.27
C VAL A 27 5.57 0.88 7.89
N LYS A 28 6.80 0.64 7.42
CA LYS A 28 7.26 1.07 6.09
C LYS A 28 6.38 0.46 4.98
N ASN A 29 5.67 -0.63 5.30
CA ASN A 29 5.01 -1.50 4.34
C ASN A 29 3.52 -1.16 4.11
N ALA A 30 2.90 -0.34 4.96
CA ALA A 30 1.47 0.00 4.83
C ALA A 30 1.24 1.28 4.00
N THR A 31 1.67 1.24 2.74
CA THR A 31 1.45 2.34 1.77
C THR A 31 -0.01 2.40 1.32
N LYS A 32 -0.45 3.51 0.71
CA LYS A 32 -1.81 3.61 0.13
C LYS A 32 -2.07 2.55 -0.94
N HIS A 33 -1.03 2.17 -1.72
CA HIS A 33 -1.11 1.14 -2.74
C HIS A 33 -1.24 -0.25 -2.13
N TRP A 34 -0.50 -0.53 -1.05
CA TRP A 34 -0.66 -1.77 -0.30
C TRP A 34 -2.08 -1.91 0.25
N VAL A 35 -2.62 -0.84 0.85
CA VAL A 35 -4.03 -0.81 1.29
C VAL A 35 -4.96 -1.09 0.12
N CYS A 36 -4.81 -0.36 -1.00
CA CYS A 36 -5.65 -0.51 -2.19
C CYS A 36 -5.75 -1.96 -2.66
N VAL A 37 -4.61 -2.67 -2.73
CA VAL A 37 -4.59 -4.08 -3.13
C VAL A 37 -5.35 -4.95 -2.12
N LYS A 38 -5.14 -4.73 -0.81
CA LYS A 38 -5.75 -5.57 0.24
C LYS A 38 -7.23 -5.31 0.48
N VAL A 39 -7.71 -4.09 0.25
CA VAL A 39 -9.13 -3.74 0.45
C VAL A 39 -9.98 -3.94 -0.80
N LYS A 40 -9.36 -4.21 -1.96
CA LYS A 40 -10.07 -4.34 -3.24
C LYS A 40 -11.14 -5.43 -3.17
N ASP A 41 -10.78 -6.64 -2.72
CA ASP A 41 -11.70 -7.77 -2.66
C ASP A 41 -12.90 -7.49 -1.75
N TRP A 42 -12.67 -6.86 -0.60
CA TRP A 42 -13.74 -6.47 0.31
C TRP A 42 -14.66 -5.39 -0.25
N LEU A 43 -14.14 -4.50 -1.11
CA LEU A 43 -14.94 -3.44 -1.75
C LEU A 43 -15.69 -3.93 -3.00
N ILE A 44 -15.26 -5.04 -3.60
CA ILE A 44 -16.03 -5.73 -4.64
C ILE A 44 -17.27 -6.38 -4.02
N ASP A 45 -17.11 -6.96 -2.83
CA ASP A 45 -18.20 -7.58 -2.06
C ASP A 45 -19.14 -6.52 -1.45
N ASP A 46 -18.59 -5.53 -0.75
CA ASP A 46 -19.34 -4.41 -0.16
C ASP A 46 -18.62 -3.07 -0.36
N GLY A 47 -19.09 -2.31 -1.36
CA GLY A 47 -18.55 -0.99 -1.70
C GLY A 47 -18.83 0.10 -0.66
N THR A 48 -19.74 -0.13 0.30
CA THR A 48 -20.15 0.86 1.30
C THR A 48 -19.20 0.94 2.51
N LEU A 49 -18.29 -0.03 2.64
CA LEU A 49 -17.37 -0.14 3.77
C LEU A 49 -16.60 1.15 4.06
N THR A 50 -16.73 1.66 5.28
CA THR A 50 -16.05 2.88 5.70
C THR A 50 -14.56 2.64 6.02
N ALA A 51 -13.76 3.71 5.98
CA ALA A 51 -12.32 3.62 6.25
C ALA A 51 -12.01 3.07 7.68
N ARG A 52 -12.88 3.32 8.66
CA ARG A 52 -12.74 2.77 10.02
C ARG A 52 -12.96 1.26 10.06
N VAL A 53 -13.97 0.76 9.34
CA VAL A 53 -14.25 -0.68 9.23
C VAL A 53 -13.09 -1.38 8.51
N LEU A 54 -12.63 -0.80 7.41
CA LEU A 54 -11.45 -1.30 6.68
C LEU A 54 -10.19 -1.29 7.55
N GLN A 55 -9.99 -0.25 8.37
CA GLN A 55 -8.87 -0.18 9.31
C GLN A 55 -8.91 -1.32 10.33
N ARG A 56 -10.09 -1.63 10.88
CA ARG A 56 -10.28 -2.76 11.79
C ARG A 56 -10.00 -4.10 11.10
N LYS A 57 -10.58 -4.33 9.91
CA LYS A 57 -10.33 -5.54 9.11
C LYS A 57 -8.83 -5.71 8.81
N LEU A 58 -8.13 -4.64 8.42
CA LEU A 58 -6.68 -4.70 8.16
C LEU A 58 -5.88 -5.09 9.41
N LYS A 59 -6.27 -4.58 10.59
CA LYS A 59 -5.64 -4.95 11.86
C LYS A 59 -5.92 -6.40 12.23
N GLU A 60 -7.13 -6.89 12.02
CA GLU A 60 -7.53 -8.26 12.37
C GLU A 60 -6.85 -9.30 11.47
N HIS A 61 -6.95 -9.11 10.16
CA HIS A 61 -6.45 -10.06 9.15
C HIS A 61 -4.93 -10.02 8.97
N TYR A 62 -4.33 -8.83 8.98
CA TYR A 62 -2.91 -8.68 8.65
C TYR A 62 -2.04 -8.29 9.84
N LYS A 63 -2.64 -8.05 11.02
CA LYS A 63 -1.94 -7.58 12.22
C LYS A 63 -1.16 -6.26 11.99
N VAL A 64 -1.60 -5.46 11.03
CA VAL A 64 -0.99 -4.17 10.69
C VAL A 64 -1.84 -3.01 11.20
N SER A 65 -1.23 -2.11 11.97
CA SER A 65 -1.84 -0.84 12.34
C SER A 65 -1.57 0.22 11.26
N VAL A 66 -2.60 0.56 10.49
CA VAL A 66 -2.54 1.59 9.44
C VAL A 66 -3.27 2.84 9.91
N HIS A 67 -2.68 4.02 9.70
CA HIS A 67 -3.33 5.28 10.02
C HIS A 67 -4.59 5.49 9.16
N CYS A 68 -5.71 5.91 9.77
CA CYS A 68 -7.02 6.06 9.11
C CYS A 68 -6.95 6.84 7.78
N LYS A 69 -6.23 7.98 7.73
CA LYS A 69 -6.01 8.74 6.49
C LYS A 69 -5.41 7.92 5.34
N ARG A 70 -4.50 6.98 5.64
CA ARG A 70 -3.92 6.09 4.61
C ARG A 70 -4.92 5.04 4.14
N VAL A 71 -5.74 4.53 5.07
CA VAL A 71 -6.80 3.58 4.74
C VAL A 71 -7.82 4.22 3.81
N TRP A 72 -8.22 5.46 4.11
CA TRP A 72 -9.13 6.24 3.25
C TRP A 72 -8.55 6.47 1.85
N MET A 73 -7.30 6.94 1.72
CA MET A 73 -6.65 7.09 0.42
C MET A 73 -6.54 5.78 -0.36
N GLY A 74 -6.27 4.66 0.33
CA GLY A 74 -6.24 3.34 -0.30
C GLY A 74 -7.63 2.87 -0.76
N LYS A 75 -8.68 3.16 0.02
CA LYS A 75 -10.08 2.91 -0.37
C LYS A 75 -10.45 3.67 -1.64
N GLU A 76 -10.20 4.97 -1.69
CA GLU A 76 -10.52 5.77 -2.89
C GLU A 76 -9.81 5.25 -4.14
N LEU A 77 -8.54 4.86 -3.99
CA LEU A 77 -7.78 4.29 -5.10
C LEU A 77 -8.37 2.95 -5.56
N ALA A 78 -8.77 2.09 -4.62
CA ALA A 78 -9.41 0.82 -4.92
C ALA A 78 -10.74 1.01 -5.67
N LEU A 79 -11.61 1.91 -5.20
CA LEU A 79 -12.88 2.22 -5.86
C LEU A 79 -12.67 2.74 -7.29
N ARG A 80 -11.72 3.66 -7.49
CA ARG A 80 -11.36 4.14 -8.85
C ARG A 80 -10.88 3.02 -9.75
N THR A 81 -10.05 2.12 -9.22
CA THR A 81 -9.49 0.98 -9.95
C THR A 81 -10.58 -0.04 -10.32
N ILE A 82 -11.52 -0.31 -9.41
CA ILE A 82 -12.66 -1.20 -9.66
C ILE A 82 -13.53 -0.60 -10.77
N ALA A 83 -13.91 0.68 -10.63
CA ALA A 83 -14.73 1.38 -11.62
C ALA A 83 -14.07 1.40 -13.01
N SER A 84 -12.75 1.64 -13.09
CA SER A 84 -12.03 1.60 -14.37
C SER A 84 -12.02 0.21 -15.00
N THR A 85 -11.84 -0.84 -14.19
CA THR A 85 -11.77 -2.23 -14.67
C THR A 85 -13.12 -2.68 -15.21
N ILE A 86 -14.20 -2.49 -14.45
CA ILE A 86 -15.57 -2.85 -14.87
C ILE A 86 -15.96 -2.15 -16.18
N CYS A 87 -15.60 -0.87 -16.34
CA CYS A 87 -15.86 -0.13 -17.57
C CYS A 87 -15.11 -0.71 -18.79
N ILE A 88 -13.90 -1.24 -18.60
CA ILE A 88 -13.14 -1.88 -19.68
C ILE A 88 -13.78 -3.23 -20.03
N ASP A 89 -14.11 -4.04 -19.03
CA ASP A 89 -14.73 -5.36 -19.23
C ASP A 89 -16.10 -5.24 -19.90
N LEU A 90 -16.92 -4.26 -19.51
CA LEU A 90 -18.21 -4.00 -20.15
C LEU A 90 -18.05 -3.57 -21.61
N LYS A 91 -17.09 -2.69 -21.90
CA LYS A 91 -16.78 -2.25 -23.28
C LYS A 91 -16.27 -3.41 -24.14
N HIS A 92 -15.40 -4.25 -23.59
CA HIS A 92 -14.88 -5.43 -24.28
C HIS A 92 -16.01 -6.43 -24.55
N LYS A 93 -16.84 -6.73 -23.54
CA LYS A 93 -17.97 -7.66 -23.68
C LYS A 93 -19.01 -7.18 -24.70
N LEU A 94 -19.31 -5.88 -24.71
CA LEU A 94 -20.19 -5.28 -25.72
C LEU A 94 -19.60 -5.36 -27.12
N ARG A 95 -18.29 -5.11 -27.28
CA ARG A 95 -17.59 -5.22 -28.57
C ARG A 95 -17.56 -6.65 -29.09
N VAL A 96 -17.33 -7.64 -28.22
CA VAL A 96 -17.36 -9.07 -28.61
C VAL A 96 -18.77 -9.49 -29.03
N LEU A 97 -19.81 -9.07 -28.30
CA LEU A 97 -21.20 -9.33 -28.69
C LEU A 97 -21.57 -8.69 -30.03
N ALA A 98 -21.13 -7.45 -30.28
CA ALA A 98 -21.39 -6.75 -31.54
C ALA A 98 -20.64 -7.34 -32.76
N LEU A 99 -19.57 -8.10 -32.54
CA LEU A 99 -18.85 -8.83 -33.60
C LEU A 99 -19.39 -10.25 -33.80
N ALA A 100 -20.17 -10.75 -32.86
CA ALA A 100 -20.79 -12.07 -32.91
C ALA A 100 -22.25 -12.04 -33.42
N ALA A 101 -22.78 -10.85 -33.70
CA ALA A 101 -24.08 -10.59 -34.33
C ALA A 101 -23.88 -10.15 -35.78
#